data_AF-A0A1I1ZDS2-F1
#
_entry.id   AF-A0A1I1ZDS2-F1
#
_cell.length_a   1.000
_cell.length_b   1.000
_cell.length_c   1.000
_cell.angle_alpha   90.00
_cell.angle_beta   90.00
_cell.angle_gamma   90.00
#
_symmetry.space_group_name_H-M   'P 1'
#
loop_
_entity.id
_entity.type
_entity.pdbx_description
1 polymer ?
#
loop_
_entity_poly.entity_id
_entity_poly.type
_entity_poly.pdbx_seq_one_letter_code
_entity_poly.pdbx_strand_id
1 'polypeptide(L)'
;MITRMDIRKTLQYKYIKYRFNDKCSKSEVLQNLSEADKEEILIKATKKTRKITWIIIMVYIPIMLYFTFGFVLNYRYADNAFIKWFTGIYESVFPLINGDWGSAWYEKKGTFLIIFIKLIPAIIIQAMPIFIPVMIAANKALKDEMKFID
;
A
#
# COMPACT_ATOMS: atom_id res chain seq x y z
N MET A 1 7.40 -22.73 5.60
CA MET A 1 5.97 -23.04 5.78
C MET A 1 5.17 -21.77 5.47
N ILE A 2 4.72 -21.58 4.23
CA ILE A 2 3.92 -20.39 3.86
C ILE A 2 2.51 -20.67 4.37
N THR A 3 2.10 -20.03 5.47
CA THR A 3 0.72 -20.02 5.92
C THR A 3 -0.15 -19.64 4.73
N ARG A 4 -1.05 -20.53 4.30
CA ARG A 4 -2.09 -20.21 3.30
C ARG A 4 -2.99 -19.15 3.91
N MET A 5 -2.59 -17.89 3.77
CA MET A 5 -3.36 -16.76 4.26
C MET A 5 -4.71 -16.78 3.55
N ASP A 6 -5.78 -16.86 4.34
CA ASP A 6 -7.14 -16.81 3.85
C ASP A 6 -7.35 -15.51 3.07
N ILE A 7 -7.66 -15.64 1.78
CA ILE A 7 -7.84 -14.53 0.85
C ILE A 7 -8.94 -13.59 1.36
N ARG A 8 -9.97 -14.13 2.03
CA ARG A 8 -11.12 -13.38 2.55
C ARG A 8 -10.74 -12.38 3.63
N LYS A 9 -9.64 -12.64 4.35
CA LYS A 9 -9.14 -11.76 5.41
C LYS A 9 -8.29 -10.61 4.88
N THR A 10 -7.90 -10.64 3.60
CA THR A 10 -7.02 -9.63 3.01
C THR A 10 -7.74 -8.29 2.81
N LEU A 11 -7.00 -7.19 2.93
CA LEU A 11 -7.52 -5.85 2.62
C LEU A 11 -7.97 -5.72 1.17
N GLN A 12 -7.26 -6.39 0.24
CA GLN A 12 -7.63 -6.42 -1.17
C GLN A 12 -9.01 -7.04 -1.37
N TYR A 13 -9.28 -8.20 -0.75
CA TYR A 13 -10.59 -8.82 -0.82
C TYR A 13 -11.68 -7.92 -0.22
N LYS A 14 -11.45 -7.34 0.97
CA LYS A 14 -12.42 -6.43 1.60
C LYS A 14 -12.76 -5.23 0.73
N TYR A 15 -11.75 -4.61 0.11
CA TYR A 15 -11.94 -3.49 -0.81
C TYR A 15 -12.73 -3.92 -2.06
N ILE A 16 -12.36 -5.06 -2.67
CA ILE A 16 -13.06 -5.58 -3.85
C ILE A 16 -14.51 -5.92 -3.52
N LYS A 17 -14.78 -6.57 -2.37
CA LYS A 17 -16.13 -6.87 -1.89
C LYS A 17 -16.95 -5.60 -1.70
N TYR A 18 -16.38 -4.57 -1.08
CA TYR A 18 -17.04 -3.28 -0.95
C TYR A 18 -17.42 -2.69 -2.33
N ARG A 19 -16.48 -2.69 -3.29
CA ARG A 19 -16.73 -2.19 -4.66
C ARG A 19 -17.73 -3.05 -5.43
N PHE A 20 -17.74 -4.35 -5.22
CA PHE A 20 -18.70 -5.26 -5.83
C PHE A 20 -20.10 -5.03 -5.27
N ASN A 21 -20.25 -4.85 -3.96
CA ASN A 21 -21.54 -4.55 -3.33
C ASN A 21 -22.14 -3.22 -3.85
N ASP A 22 -21.32 -2.19 -4.03
CA ASP A 22 -21.75 -0.91 -4.63
C ASP A 22 -22.22 -1.06 -6.09
N LYS A 23 -21.70 -2.04 -6.84
CA LYS A 23 -22.17 -2.34 -8.19
C LYS A 23 -23.38 -3.25 -8.20
N CYS A 24 -23.44 -4.20 -7.27
CA CYS A 24 -24.57 -5.10 -7.08
C CYS A 24 -25.84 -4.32 -6.75
N SER A 25 -25.77 -3.28 -5.91
CA SER A 25 -26.92 -2.40 -5.64
C SER A 25 -27.46 -1.65 -6.86
N LYS A 26 -26.70 -1.60 -7.97
CA LYS A 26 -27.03 -0.88 -9.21
C LYS A 26 -27.38 -1.79 -10.39
N SER A 27 -27.31 -3.11 -10.25
CA SER A 27 -27.57 -4.07 -11.34
C SER A 27 -28.37 -5.27 -10.85
N GLU A 28 -29.53 -5.50 -11.47
CA GLU A 28 -30.43 -6.61 -11.17
C GLU A 28 -29.80 -7.97 -11.51
N VAL A 29 -29.01 -8.03 -12.59
CA VAL A 29 -28.26 -9.23 -13.00
C VAL A 29 -27.31 -9.70 -11.90
N LEU A 30 -26.57 -8.77 -11.29
CA LEU A 30 -25.61 -9.09 -10.23
C LEU A 30 -26.30 -9.45 -8.90
N GLN A 31 -27.49 -8.91 -8.66
CA GLN A 31 -28.27 -9.26 -7.47
C GLN A 31 -28.77 -10.69 -7.53
N ASN A 32 -29.20 -11.11 -8.72
CA ASN A 32 -29.77 -12.44 -8.98
C ASN A 32 -28.73 -13.57 -9.05
N LEU A 33 -27.44 -13.25 -9.07
CA LEU A 33 -26.37 -14.27 -8.96
C LEU A 33 -26.43 -15.01 -7.63
N SER A 34 -26.10 -16.31 -7.67
CA SER A 34 -25.97 -17.09 -6.46
C SER A 34 -24.82 -16.57 -5.59
N GLU A 35 -24.89 -16.79 -4.28
CA GLU A 35 -23.80 -16.40 -3.37
C GLU A 35 -22.49 -17.14 -3.68
N ALA A 36 -22.57 -18.35 -4.27
CA ALA A 36 -21.41 -19.09 -4.73
C ALA A 36 -20.71 -18.40 -5.92
N ASP A 37 -21.49 -17.94 -6.91
CA ASP A 37 -20.96 -17.25 -8.09
C ASP A 37 -20.36 -15.90 -7.71
N LYS A 38 -21.05 -15.15 -6.84
CA LYS A 38 -20.54 -13.88 -6.29
C LYS A 38 -19.20 -14.09 -5.59
N GLU A 39 -19.07 -15.11 -4.76
CA GLU A 39 -17.83 -15.42 -4.06
C GLU A 39 -16.71 -15.84 -5.03
N GLU A 40 -17.01 -16.59 -6.08
CA GLU A 40 -16.04 -16.97 -7.10
C GLU A 40 -15.47 -15.74 -7.82
N ILE A 41 -16.32 -14.79 -8.22
CA ILE A 41 -15.92 -13.52 -8.83
C ILE A 41 -14.99 -12.74 -7.90
N LEU A 42 -15.36 -12.61 -6.62
CA LEU A 42 -14.57 -11.89 -5.62
C LEU A 42 -13.19 -12.53 -5.44
N ILE A 43 -13.11 -13.86 -5.37
CA ILE A 43 -11.84 -14.58 -5.24
C ILE A 43 -10.98 -14.41 -6.50
N LYS A 44 -11.55 -14.56 -7.71
CA LYS A 44 -10.84 -14.38 -8.98
C LYS A 44 -10.30 -12.97 -9.12
N ALA A 45 -11.16 -11.96 -8.91
CA ALA A 45 -10.77 -10.55 -8.94
C ALA A 45 -9.67 -10.24 -7.93
N THR A 46 -9.74 -10.81 -6.71
CA THR A 46 -8.71 -10.63 -5.69
C THR A 46 -7.39 -11.26 -6.10
N LYS A 47 -7.39 -12.49 -6.62
CA LYS A 47 -6.16 -13.17 -7.09
C LYS A 47 -5.50 -12.38 -8.24
N LYS A 48 -6.29 -11.90 -9.20
CA LYS A 48 -5.82 -11.08 -10.32
C LYS A 48 -5.25 -9.75 -9.83
N THR A 49 -5.94 -9.07 -8.91
CA THR A 49 -5.47 -7.85 -8.25
C THR A 49 -4.14 -8.08 -7.53
N ARG A 50 -4.01 -9.19 -6.80
CA ARG A 50 -2.77 -9.53 -6.09
C ARG A 50 -1.60 -9.73 -7.04
N LYS A 51 -1.82 -10.42 -8.17
CA LYS A 51 -0.80 -10.60 -9.22
C LYS A 51 -0.37 -9.24 -9.80
N ILE A 52 -1.32 -8.36 -10.12
CA ILE A 52 -1.02 -7.02 -10.65
C ILE A 52 -0.31 -6.16 -9.59
N THR A 53 -0.71 -6.25 -8.32
CA THR A 53 -0.07 -5.53 -7.21
C THR A 53 1.42 -5.87 -7.11
N TRP A 54 1.78 -7.15 -7.26
CA TRP A 54 3.19 -7.55 -7.28
C TRP A 54 3.96 -6.92 -8.43
N ILE A 55 3.37 -6.85 -9.63
CA ILE A 55 3.98 -6.18 -10.79
C ILE A 55 4.16 -4.69 -10.50
N ILE A 56 3.14 -4.03 -9.93
CA ILE A 56 3.22 -2.61 -9.53
C ILE A 56 4.37 -2.41 -8.55
N ILE A 57 4.49 -3.25 -7.51
CA ILE A 57 5.59 -3.16 -6.53
C ILE A 57 6.96 -3.32 -7.21
N MET A 58 7.10 -4.31 -8.11
CA MET A 58 8.37 -4.54 -8.84
C MET A 58 8.79 -3.34 -9.68
N VAL A 59 7.85 -2.59 -10.25
CA VAL A 59 8.13 -1.37 -11.02
C VAL A 59 8.33 -0.16 -10.11
N TYR A 60 7.58 -0.09 -9.01
CA TYR A 60 7.61 1.03 -8.07
C TYR A 60 8.94 1.15 -7.34
N ILE A 61 9.52 0.02 -6.92
CA ILE A 61 10.79 0.01 -6.18
C ILE A 61 11.92 0.69 -6.99
N PRO A 62 12.22 0.30 -8.24
CA PRO A 62 13.21 0.99 -9.08
C PRO A 62 12.93 2.49 -9.27
N ILE A 63 11.67 2.88 -9.46
CA ILE A 63 11.29 4.29 -9.60
C ILE A 63 11.63 5.07 -8.32
N MET A 64 11.33 4.51 -7.16
CA MET A 64 11.65 5.14 -5.88
C MET A 64 13.15 5.19 -5.63
N LEU A 65 13.92 4.17 -6.04
CA LEU A 65 15.38 4.22 -5.97
C LEU A 65 15.93 5.34 -6.88
N TYR A 66 15.42 5.45 -8.10
CA TYR A 66 15.79 6.53 -9.01
C TYR A 66 15.44 7.90 -8.43
N PHE A 67 14.27 8.05 -7.83
CA PHE A 67 13.89 9.29 -7.13
C PHE A 67 14.86 9.61 -5.99
N THR A 68 15.20 8.62 -5.15
CA THR A 68 16.11 8.82 -4.02
C THR A 68 17.52 9.20 -4.48
N PHE A 69 18.13 8.43 -5.39
CA PHE A 69 19.50 8.69 -5.85
C PHE A 69 19.60 9.87 -6.81
N GLY A 70 18.61 10.03 -7.69
CA GLY A 70 18.60 11.07 -8.71
C GLY A 70 18.20 12.45 -8.19
N PHE A 71 17.39 12.49 -7.13
CA PHE A 71 16.81 13.73 -6.61
C PHE A 71 17.19 13.99 -5.14
N VAL A 72 16.83 13.08 -4.22
CA VAL A 72 16.99 13.31 -2.77
C VAL A 72 18.46 13.41 -2.35
N LEU A 73 19.32 12.51 -2.85
CA LEU A 73 20.75 12.46 -2.51
C LEU A 73 21.63 13.29 -3.45
N ASN A 74 21.03 13.91 -4.46
CA ASN A 74 21.79 14.65 -5.46
C ASN A 74 22.08 16.07 -4.96
N TYR A 75 23.37 16.38 -4.81
CA TYR A 75 23.84 17.68 -4.31
C TYR A 75 23.28 18.88 -5.09
N ARG A 76 22.97 18.71 -6.38
CA ARG A 76 22.39 19.77 -7.22
C ARG A 76 21.04 20.26 -6.70
N TYR A 77 20.29 19.40 -6.03
CA TYR A 77 18.98 19.72 -5.46
C TYR A 77 19.04 19.92 -3.94
N ALA A 78 20.23 19.98 -3.35
CA ALA A 78 20.40 20.14 -1.91
C ALA A 78 19.73 21.42 -1.39
N ASP A 79 19.65 22.49 -2.20
CA ASP A 79 18.98 23.74 -1.81
C ASP A 79 17.46 23.76 -1.99
N ASN A 80 16.88 22.71 -2.58
CA ASN A 80 15.44 22.61 -2.74
C ASN A 80 14.76 22.46 -1.37
N ALA A 81 13.77 23.31 -1.09
CA ALA A 81 13.07 23.34 0.21
C ALA A 81 12.40 22.01 0.57
N PHE A 82 11.81 21.32 -0.40
CA PHE A 82 11.20 20.01 -0.19
C PHE A 82 12.27 18.96 0.13
N ILE A 83 13.41 18.95 -0.58
CA ILE A 83 14.49 18.01 -0.32
C ILE A 83 15.09 18.23 1.06
N LYS A 84 15.40 19.47 1.45
CA LYS A 84 15.90 19.80 2.79
C LYS A 84 14.94 19.34 3.89
N TRP A 85 13.65 19.59 3.73
CA TRP A 85 12.65 19.11 4.68
C TRP A 85 12.58 17.58 4.73
N PHE A 86 12.60 16.92 3.57
CA PHE A 86 12.49 15.47 3.48
C PHE A 86 13.72 14.76 4.05
N THR A 87 14.94 15.21 3.76
CA THR A 87 16.18 14.68 4.36
C THR A 87 16.24 15.00 5.85
N GLY A 88 15.81 16.20 6.26
CA GLY A 88 15.74 16.63 7.66
C GLY A 88 14.89 15.70 8.53
N ILE A 89 13.85 15.05 7.97
CA ILE A 89 13.09 14.01 8.69
C ILE A 89 14.00 12.86 9.11
N TYR A 90 14.79 12.32 8.17
CA TYR A 90 15.71 11.21 8.45
C TYR A 90 16.85 11.62 9.37
N GLU A 91 17.44 12.79 9.15
CA GLU A 91 18.49 13.36 10.00
C GLU A 91 18.00 13.53 11.44
N SER A 92 16.74 13.94 11.64
CA SER A 92 16.15 14.09 12.98
C SER A 92 15.94 12.77 13.73
N VAL A 93 15.99 11.64 13.03
CA VAL A 93 15.78 10.28 13.53
C VAL A 93 17.11 9.55 13.70
N PHE A 94 18.11 9.86 12.88
CA PHE A 94 19.45 9.27 12.94
C PHE A 94 20.07 9.21 14.35
N PRO A 95 20.06 10.30 15.17
CA PRO A 95 20.61 10.22 16.53
C PRO A 95 19.74 9.39 17.47
N LEU A 96 18.43 9.28 17.22
CA LEU A 96 17.54 8.45 18.04
C LEU A 96 17.76 6.96 17.77
N ILE A 97 18.06 6.58 16.51
CA ILE A 97 18.36 5.19 16.16
C ILE A 97 19.71 4.76 16.74
N ASN A 98 20.73 5.61 16.59
CA ASN A 98 22.11 5.28 16.97
C ASN A 98 22.48 5.65 18.42
N GLY A 99 21.62 6.38 19.12
CA GLY A 99 21.83 6.79 20.51
C GLY A 99 21.41 5.73 21.52
N ASP A 100 21.49 6.08 22.81
CA ASP A 100 20.96 5.25 23.88
C ASP A 100 19.43 5.36 23.93
N TRP A 101 18.76 4.21 24.00
CA TRP A 101 17.30 4.11 24.07
C TRP A 101 16.80 4.04 25.52
N GLY A 102 17.72 4.11 26.47
CA GLY A 102 17.44 3.94 27.89
C GLY A 102 17.53 2.49 28.33
N SER A 103 17.65 2.32 29.64
CA SER A 103 17.78 1.00 30.27
C SER A 103 16.43 0.34 30.50
N ALA A 104 15.39 1.14 30.76
CA ALA A 104 14.08 0.64 31.12
C ALA A 104 13.20 0.35 29.90
N TRP A 105 12.28 -0.60 30.05
CA TRP A 105 11.40 -1.05 28.97
C TRP A 105 10.48 0.05 28.42
N TYR A 106 10.03 0.96 29.28
CA TYR A 106 9.17 2.07 28.86
C TYR A 106 9.93 3.13 28.05
N GLU A 107 11.22 3.37 28.36
CA GLU A 107 12.09 4.28 27.63
C GLU A 107 12.30 3.78 26.20
N LYS A 108 12.63 2.50 26.03
CA LYS A 108 12.80 1.87 24.70
C LYS A 108 11.54 1.97 23.84
N LYS A 109 10.37 1.74 24.44
CA LYS A 109 9.08 1.90 23.75
C LYS A 109 8.80 3.36 23.37
N GLY A 110 9.13 4.30 24.25
CA GLY A 110 9.01 5.74 23.98
C GLY A 110 9.87 6.17 22.81
N THR A 111 11.15 5.79 22.81
CA THR A 111 12.10 6.09 21.73
C THR A 111 11.64 5.50 20.40
N PHE A 112 11.19 4.25 20.38
CA PHE A 112 10.61 3.63 19.19
C PHE A 112 9.39 4.41 18.66
N LEU A 113 8.48 4.81 19.54
CA LEU A 113 7.30 5.58 19.15
C LEU A 113 7.67 6.95 18.56
N ILE A 114 8.64 7.64 19.15
CA ILE A 114 9.13 8.94 18.65
C ILE A 114 9.75 8.78 17.27
N ILE A 115 10.59 7.75 17.07
CA ILE A 115 11.17 7.41 15.77
C ILE A 115 10.05 7.20 14.75
N PHE A 116 9.04 6.39 15.09
CA PHE A 116 7.91 6.13 14.21
C PHE A 116 7.17 7.41 13.84
N ILE A 117 6.79 8.23 14.82
CA ILE A 117 6.08 9.51 14.60
C ILE A 117 6.86 10.43 13.68
N LYS A 118 8.17 10.56 13.89
CA LYS A 118 9.03 11.38 13.04
C LYS A 118 9.10 10.86 11.61
N LEU A 119 9.10 9.54 11.40
CA LEU A 119 9.16 8.93 10.07
C LEU A 119 7.82 8.90 9.33
N ILE A 120 6.67 9.08 10.01
CA ILE A 120 5.33 9.02 9.39
C ILE A 120 5.24 9.85 8.10
N PRO A 121 5.65 11.13 8.05
CA PRO A 121 5.53 11.94 6.84
C PRO A 121 6.33 11.37 5.67
N ALA A 122 7.54 10.89 5.93
CA ALA A 122 8.39 10.26 4.91
C ALA A 122 7.77 8.95 4.40
N ILE A 123 7.25 8.11 5.31
CA ILE A 123 6.56 6.86 4.96
C ILE A 123 5.33 7.14 4.11
N ILE A 124 4.53 8.17 4.45
CA ILE A 124 3.36 8.56 3.66
C ILE A 124 3.78 8.93 2.24
N ILE A 125 4.76 9.82 2.07
CA ILE A 125 5.21 10.25 0.74
C ILE A 125 5.73 9.08 -0.10
N GLN A 126 6.45 8.14 0.52
CA GLN A 126 7.03 7.01 -0.19
C GLN A 126 6.08 5.84 -0.42
N ALA A 127 5.10 5.61 0.45
CA ALA A 127 4.23 4.45 0.36
C ALA A 127 2.86 4.80 -0.23
N MET A 128 2.30 5.97 0.08
CA MET A 128 0.95 6.37 -0.36
C MET A 128 0.76 6.31 -1.89
N PRO A 129 1.72 6.73 -2.73
CA PRO A 129 1.54 6.70 -4.19
C PRO A 129 1.29 5.30 -4.75
N ILE A 130 1.73 4.23 -4.09
CA ILE A 130 1.52 2.86 -4.57
C ILE A 130 0.05 2.40 -4.43
N PHE A 131 -0.72 3.00 -3.52
CA PHE A 131 -2.09 2.57 -3.25
C PHE A 131 -3.03 2.91 -4.42
N ILE A 132 -2.82 4.05 -5.07
CA ILE A 132 -3.62 4.51 -6.21
C ILE A 132 -3.63 3.48 -7.36
N PRO A 133 -2.47 3.07 -7.94
CA PRO A 133 -2.46 2.10 -9.02
C PRO A 133 -2.99 0.73 -8.57
N VAL A 134 -2.79 0.33 -7.32
CA VAL A 134 -3.37 -0.91 -6.77
C VAL A 134 -4.90 -0.86 -6.71
N MET A 135 -5.49 0.26 -6.28
CA MET A 135 -6.94 0.46 -6.28
C MET A 135 -7.53 0.49 -7.69
N ILE A 136 -6.83 1.11 -8.65
CA ILE A 136 -7.22 1.10 -10.07
C ILE A 136 -7.17 -0.33 -10.62
N ALA A 137 -6.11 -1.07 -10.34
CA ALA A 137 -5.97 -2.47 -10.74
C ALA A 137 -7.08 -3.35 -10.15
N ALA A 138 -7.45 -3.13 -8.88
CA ALA A 138 -8.55 -3.83 -8.23
C ALA A 138 -9.90 -3.55 -8.90
N ASN A 139 -10.19 -2.28 -9.20
CA ASN A 139 -11.40 -1.88 -9.91
C ASN A 139 -11.47 -2.48 -11.33
N LYS A 140 -10.34 -2.49 -12.04
CA LYS A 140 -10.23 -3.07 -13.39
C LYS A 140 -10.41 -4.59 -13.36
N ALA A 141 -9.71 -5.28 -12.45
CA ALA A 141 -9.84 -6.72 -12.28
C ALA A 141 -11.29 -7.12 -11.99
N LEU A 142 -11.95 -6.41 -11.07
CA LEU A 142 -13.37 -6.65 -10.77
C LEU A 142 -14.26 -6.41 -11.99
N LYS A 143 -14.04 -5.33 -12.76
CA LYS A 143 -14.81 -5.06 -13.98
C LYS A 143 -14.62 -6.16 -15.02
N ASP A 144 -13.40 -6.65 -15.19
CA ASP A 144 -13.12 -7.73 -16.14
C ASP A 144 -13.84 -9.03 -15.76
N GLU A 145 -13.84 -9.43 -14.48
CA GLU A 145 -14.54 -10.65 -14.05
C GLU A 145 -16.07 -10.54 -14.21
N MET A 146 -16.63 -9.33 -14.05
CA MET A 146 -18.08 -9.11 -14.23
C MET A 146 -18.52 -9.14 -15.71
N LYS A 147 -17.65 -8.74 -16.65
CA LYS A 147 -17.97 -8.75 -18.09
C LYS A 147 -18.19 -10.15 -18.65
N PHE A 148 -17.78 -11.20 -17.95
CA PHE A 148 -18.03 -12.58 -18.36
C PHE A 148 -19.44 -13.08 -17.98
N ILE A 149 -20.27 -12.21 -17.39
CA ILE A 149 -21.61 -12.52 -16.87
C ILE A 149 -22.70 -11.75 -17.65
N ASP A 150 -22.34 -10.60 -18.24
CA ASP A 150 -23.17 -9.89 -19.24
C ASP A 150 -23.10 -10.60 -20.60
#